data_AF-A0A1L0BLI4-F1
#
_entry.id   AF-A0A1L0BLI4-F1
#
_cell.length_a   1.000
_cell.length_b   1.000
_cell.length_c   1.000
_cell.angle_alpha   90.00
_cell.angle_beta   90.00
_cell.angle_gamma   90.00
#
_symmetry.space_group_name_H-M   'P 1'
#
loop_
_entity.id
_entity.type
_entity.pdbx_description
1 polymer ?
#
loop_
_entity_poly.entity_id
_entity_poly.type
_entity_poly.pdbx_seq_one_letter_code
_entity_poly.pdbx_strand_id
1 'polypeptide(L)'
;MDSLTAYSSDEESDSDQDTPPDLGQSESSPPSLFPPPELVSLVLYLENYSMNRKKLVLSFLLLPWQPDARVVSSLQKTCEHVVKAINAEMPHVRLRYSWHYTGANKPVVFGRYGYSNVGAINLLHVSLFPNFQAEPGRFGQLHESLVRSVKLCPPPQDMMMEKQTSTLDKMLKLKQKPCISLRTNSHLRCYMSTKSGSIFVALDINDTPQPGSMFLAEYEYLRNLSKMIEGQVQTFDGKYDWKTIVYNSERLDDGLPMFKYHVTVLLGEVHMYKHRMNSKHFRQLRSIVEDIDVTDFVGEITVDVDTMRLRNIAGRSFDIDLVNS
;
A
#
# COMPACT_ATOMS: atom_id res chain seq x y z
N MET A 1 -51.64 24.84 35.70
CA MET A 1 -50.89 23.80 34.96
C MET A 1 -49.43 24.24 34.99
N ASP A 2 -48.62 23.90 36.01
CA ASP A 2 -48.48 22.60 36.72
C ASP A 2 -48.13 21.46 35.72
N SER A 3 -47.30 20.45 35.96
CA SER A 3 -46.35 20.09 37.05
C SER A 3 -45.56 18.82 36.58
N LEU A 4 -44.46 18.34 37.17
CA LEU A 4 -43.70 18.74 38.38
C LEU A 4 -42.20 18.34 38.24
N THR A 5 -41.36 18.95 39.06
CA THR A 5 -40.00 18.57 39.50
C THR A 5 -39.94 17.21 40.22
N ALA A 6 -38.76 16.55 40.14
CA ALA A 6 -38.07 15.73 41.16
C ALA A 6 -38.79 14.60 41.95
N TYR A 7 -38.11 13.44 42.08
CA TYR A 7 -37.61 12.86 43.35
C TYR A 7 -36.27 12.13 43.01
N SER A 8 -35.13 12.34 43.68
CA SER A 8 -34.71 12.00 45.06
C SER A 8 -34.47 10.47 45.26
N SER A 9 -33.44 9.97 45.96
CA SER A 9 -32.35 10.58 46.78
C SER A 9 -31.11 9.66 46.77
N ASP A 10 -29.98 10.14 47.32
CA ASP A 10 -28.85 9.31 47.79
C ASP A 10 -29.25 8.38 48.95
N GLU A 11 -28.53 7.26 49.16
CA GLU A 11 -27.82 6.96 50.42
C GLU A 11 -26.93 5.68 50.38
N GLU A 12 -25.74 5.87 50.94
CA GLU A 12 -24.69 5.00 51.54
C GLU A 12 -24.66 3.45 51.52
N SER A 13 -23.41 2.96 51.51
CA SER A 13 -22.88 1.73 52.17
C SER A 13 -23.35 0.35 51.66
N ASP A 14 -22.64 -0.76 51.87
CA ASP A 14 -21.32 -0.98 52.51
C ASP A 14 -20.55 -2.11 51.78
N SER A 15 -19.36 -2.43 52.29
CA SER A 15 -18.52 -3.58 51.96
C SER A 15 -19.25 -4.92 51.79
N ASP A 16 -18.77 -5.76 50.87
CA ASP A 16 -18.39 -7.11 51.28
C ASP A 16 -17.27 -7.71 50.41
N GLN A 17 -16.40 -8.50 51.05
CA GLN A 17 -15.33 -9.26 50.41
C GLN A 17 -15.86 -10.64 50.01
N ASP A 18 -15.52 -11.10 48.81
CA ASP A 18 -15.53 -12.53 48.52
C ASP A 18 -14.32 -12.93 47.66
N THR A 19 -13.42 -13.69 48.28
CA THR A 19 -12.29 -14.39 47.63
C THR A 19 -12.49 -15.87 47.90
N PRO A 20 -12.53 -16.73 46.87
CA PRO A 20 -11.57 -17.83 46.86
C PRO A 20 -11.22 -18.35 45.43
N PRO A 21 -10.29 -19.31 45.30
CA PRO A 21 -9.01 -19.41 45.99
C PRO A 21 -7.84 -19.58 44.98
N ASP A 22 -6.61 -19.45 45.48
CA ASP A 22 -5.41 -19.88 44.76
C ASP A 22 -5.31 -21.43 44.77
N LEU A 23 -5.15 -22.03 43.58
CA LEU A 23 -4.77 -23.44 43.41
C LEU A 23 -3.77 -23.52 42.25
N GLY A 24 -2.49 -23.38 42.58
CA GLY A 24 -1.42 -23.47 41.62
C GLY A 24 -1.33 -24.85 40.95
N GLN A 25 -1.25 -24.86 39.63
CA GLN A 25 -0.51 -25.88 38.88
C GLN A 25 0.47 -25.20 37.94
N SER A 26 1.76 -25.43 38.21
CA SER A 26 2.86 -24.92 37.42
C SER A 26 3.05 -25.74 36.13
N GLU A 27 2.17 -25.57 35.15
CA GLU A 27 2.45 -26.08 33.80
C GLU A 27 3.44 -25.15 33.09
N SER A 28 4.73 -25.47 33.28
CA SER A 28 5.83 -24.92 32.50
C SER A 28 5.69 -25.32 31.03
N SER A 29 4.93 -24.53 30.28
CA SER A 29 4.83 -24.65 28.83
C SER A 29 6.23 -24.55 28.23
N PRO A 30 6.69 -25.53 27.41
CA PRO A 30 8.01 -25.46 26.80
C PRO A 30 8.11 -24.22 25.91
N PRO A 31 9.29 -23.57 25.81
CA PRO A 31 9.46 -22.40 24.97
C PRO A 31 9.12 -22.74 23.52
N SER A 32 8.27 -21.93 22.90
CA SER A 32 7.92 -22.06 21.48
C SER A 32 9.18 -21.96 20.63
N LEU A 33 9.66 -23.10 20.12
CA LEU A 33 10.81 -23.21 19.21
C LEU A 33 10.55 -22.62 17.82
N PHE A 34 9.34 -22.09 17.58
CA PHE A 34 8.99 -21.36 16.38
C PHE A 34 8.85 -19.88 16.72
N PRO A 35 9.57 -18.97 16.02
CA PRO A 35 9.27 -17.55 16.12
C PRO A 35 7.81 -17.31 15.69
N PRO A 36 7.10 -16.37 16.32
CA PRO A 36 5.74 -16.02 15.89
C PRO A 36 5.80 -15.62 14.41
N PRO A 37 4.88 -16.13 13.55
CA PRO A 37 5.01 -15.98 12.12
C PRO A 37 4.98 -14.50 11.75
N GLU A 38 6.08 -14.04 11.15
CA GLU A 38 6.24 -12.67 10.69
C GLU A 38 5.07 -12.30 9.78
N LEU A 39 4.28 -11.32 10.22
CA LEU A 39 3.26 -10.71 9.38
C LEU A 39 3.99 -9.86 8.35
N VAL A 40 4.39 -10.51 7.23
CA VAL A 40 5.12 -9.87 6.12
C VAL A 40 4.48 -8.53 5.81
N SER A 41 5.27 -7.50 6.10
CA SER A 41 4.78 -6.18 6.41
C SER A 41 4.29 -5.46 5.16
N LEU A 42 3.28 -4.61 5.31
CA LEU A 42 2.50 -4.15 4.16
C LEU A 42 3.29 -3.12 3.33
N VAL A 43 2.99 -3.09 2.04
CA VAL A 43 2.46 -1.87 1.45
C VAL A 43 1.00 -2.20 1.14
N LEU A 44 0.12 -1.21 1.24
CA LEU A 44 -1.20 -1.27 0.62
C LEU A 44 -1.39 0.01 -0.17
N TYR A 45 -2.28 -0.05 -1.14
CA TYR A 45 -3.13 1.10 -1.43
C TYR A 45 -3.70 1.64 -0.11
N LEU A 46 -3.19 2.77 0.36
CA LEU A 46 -3.52 3.28 1.69
C LEU A 46 -4.92 3.90 1.68
N GLU A 47 -5.91 3.08 2.03
CA GLU A 47 -7.36 3.36 2.15
C GLU A 47 -7.73 4.45 3.20
N ASN A 48 -6.78 5.32 3.55
CA ASN A 48 -7.01 6.51 4.33
C ASN A 48 -7.41 7.66 3.39
N TYR A 49 -8.71 7.75 3.12
CA TYR A 49 -9.35 8.88 2.43
C TYR A 49 -10.40 9.59 3.29
N SER A 50 -10.55 9.17 4.54
CA SER A 50 -11.46 9.76 5.52
C SER A 50 -10.80 9.79 6.88
N MET A 51 -10.13 10.90 7.18
CA MET A 51 -9.73 11.36 8.52
C MET A 51 -9.63 12.90 8.48
N ASN A 52 -10.77 13.59 8.51
CA ASN A 52 -10.82 15.04 8.66
C ASN A 52 -10.37 15.46 10.07
N ARG A 53 -9.05 15.57 10.30
CA ARG A 53 -8.53 16.37 11.42
C ARG A 53 -8.60 17.84 11.04
N LYS A 54 -9.16 18.68 11.92
CA LYS A 54 -9.37 20.12 11.66
C LYS A 54 -8.07 20.76 11.14
N LYS A 55 -8.14 21.40 9.96
CA LYS A 55 -7.07 22.12 9.26
C LYS A 55 -5.92 21.32 8.63
N LEU A 56 -5.89 19.98 8.66
CA LEU A 56 -4.86 19.20 7.95
C LEU A 56 -5.43 18.49 6.72
N VAL A 57 -4.68 18.50 5.62
CA VAL A 57 -5.01 17.76 4.40
C VAL A 57 -4.16 16.49 4.32
N LEU A 58 -4.84 15.38 4.11
CA LEU A 58 -4.22 14.07 3.90
C LEU A 58 -3.64 13.98 2.48
N SER A 59 -2.38 13.61 2.40
CA SER A 59 -1.54 13.63 1.20
C SER A 59 -0.74 12.33 1.08
N PHE A 60 -0.32 12.02 -0.15
CA PHE A 60 0.32 10.76 -0.51
C PHE A 60 1.31 10.97 -1.66
N LEU A 61 2.39 10.19 -1.66
CA LEU A 61 3.49 10.24 -2.61
C LEU A 61 3.69 8.86 -3.24
N LEU A 62 3.64 8.82 -4.57
CA LEU A 62 3.66 7.60 -5.36
C LEU A 62 4.38 7.79 -6.69
N LEU A 63 4.83 6.69 -7.28
CA LEU A 63 5.27 6.63 -8.68
C LEU A 63 4.09 6.12 -9.53
N PRO A 64 3.45 6.96 -10.36
CA PRO A 64 2.34 6.53 -11.19
C PRO A 64 2.86 5.71 -12.37
N TRP A 65 2.33 4.51 -12.55
CA TRP A 65 2.67 3.65 -13.68
C TRP A 65 1.55 3.63 -14.72
N GLN A 66 1.93 3.82 -15.97
CA GLN A 66 1.03 3.75 -17.13
C GLN A 66 1.57 2.67 -18.09
N PRO A 67 1.29 1.38 -17.80
CA PRO A 67 1.69 0.29 -18.69
C PRO A 67 1.04 0.40 -20.06
N ASP A 68 1.71 -0.15 -21.07
CA ASP A 68 1.16 -0.28 -22.42
C ASP A 68 0.00 -1.31 -22.48
N ALA A 69 -0.70 -1.35 -23.61
CA ALA A 69 -1.85 -2.25 -23.79
C ALA A 69 -1.48 -3.76 -23.74
N ARG A 70 -0.25 -4.14 -24.08
CA ARG A 70 0.23 -5.52 -23.98
C ARG A 70 0.42 -5.90 -22.52
N VAL A 71 1.11 -5.05 -21.73
CA VAL A 71 1.31 -5.23 -20.30
C VAL A 71 -0.03 -5.23 -19.56
N VAL A 72 -0.95 -4.31 -19.88
CA VAL A 72 -2.32 -4.32 -19.31
C VAL A 72 -3.06 -5.63 -19.61
N SER A 73 -2.96 -6.16 -20.84
CA SER A 73 -3.58 -7.44 -21.20
C SER A 73 -2.95 -8.63 -20.46
N SER A 74 -1.63 -8.62 -20.29
CA SER A 74 -0.88 -9.61 -19.51
C SER A 74 -1.30 -9.60 -18.04
N LEU A 75 -1.31 -8.43 -17.40
CA LEU A 75 -1.77 -8.24 -16.02
C LEU A 75 -3.24 -8.64 -15.83
N GLN A 76 -4.12 -8.38 -16.80
CA GLN A 76 -5.50 -8.84 -16.75
C GLN A 76 -5.57 -10.37 -16.75
N LYS A 77 -4.82 -11.07 -17.62
CA LYS A 77 -4.75 -12.54 -17.64
C LYS A 77 -4.23 -13.10 -16.32
N THR A 78 -3.17 -12.49 -15.77
CA THR A 78 -2.65 -12.80 -14.42
C THR A 78 -3.77 -12.74 -13.37
N CYS A 79 -4.54 -11.64 -13.35
CA CYS A 79 -5.61 -11.44 -12.38
C CYS A 79 -6.79 -12.42 -12.57
N GLU A 80 -7.16 -12.73 -13.81
CA GLU A 80 -8.19 -13.72 -14.13
C GLU A 80 -7.76 -15.14 -13.70
N HIS A 81 -6.50 -15.50 -13.92
CA HIS A 81 -5.92 -16.76 -13.49
C HIS A 81 -5.91 -16.88 -11.96
N VAL A 82 -5.45 -15.84 -11.26
CA VAL A 82 -5.44 -15.78 -9.78
C VAL A 82 -6.85 -15.89 -9.20
N VAL A 83 -7.82 -15.13 -9.71
CA VAL A 83 -9.21 -15.19 -9.24
C VAL A 83 -9.83 -16.57 -9.52
N LYS A 84 -9.48 -17.23 -10.63
CA LYS A 84 -9.93 -18.60 -10.93
C LYS A 84 -9.38 -19.60 -9.91
N ALA A 85 -8.08 -19.54 -9.59
CA ALA A 85 -7.45 -20.42 -8.60
C ALA A 85 -8.02 -20.21 -7.19
N ILE A 86 -8.12 -18.95 -6.73
CA ILE A 86 -8.75 -18.61 -5.44
C ILE A 86 -10.17 -19.17 -5.32
N ASN A 87 -10.96 -19.07 -6.39
CA ASN A 87 -12.35 -19.57 -6.39
C ASN A 87 -12.47 -21.09 -6.47
N ALA A 88 -11.42 -21.80 -6.92
CA ALA A 88 -11.36 -23.26 -6.91
C ALA A 88 -10.96 -23.79 -5.51
N GLU A 89 -9.88 -23.25 -4.95
CA GLU A 89 -9.34 -23.62 -3.63
C GLU A 89 -10.23 -23.15 -2.46
N MET A 90 -10.78 -21.93 -2.56
CA MET A 90 -11.61 -21.32 -1.52
C MET A 90 -12.93 -20.75 -2.09
N PRO A 91 -13.89 -21.60 -2.55
CA PRO A 91 -15.12 -21.14 -3.21
C PRO A 91 -15.96 -20.14 -2.41
N HIS A 92 -15.88 -20.22 -1.08
CA HIS A 92 -16.59 -19.33 -0.16
C HIS A 92 -16.08 -17.87 -0.20
N VAL A 93 -14.91 -17.60 -0.78
CA VAL A 93 -14.33 -16.25 -0.91
C VAL A 93 -15.12 -15.43 -1.91
N ARG A 94 -15.62 -16.05 -2.99
CA ARG A 94 -16.51 -15.43 -3.99
C ARG A 94 -17.79 -14.83 -3.39
N LEU A 95 -18.26 -15.37 -2.26
CA LEU A 95 -19.45 -14.88 -1.54
C LEU A 95 -19.15 -13.77 -0.54
N ARG A 96 -17.88 -13.43 -0.32
CA ARG A 96 -17.41 -12.44 0.66
C ARG A 96 -16.74 -11.23 0.00
N TYR A 97 -16.17 -11.40 -1.20
CA TYR A 97 -15.31 -10.42 -1.86
C TYR A 97 -15.67 -10.19 -3.33
N SER A 98 -15.77 -8.92 -3.71
CA SER A 98 -15.73 -8.46 -5.11
C SER A 98 -14.27 -8.36 -5.57
N TRP A 99 -13.92 -9.01 -6.69
CA TRP A 99 -12.57 -8.91 -7.26
C TRP A 99 -12.51 -7.85 -8.37
N HIS A 100 -11.51 -6.97 -8.29
CA HIS A 100 -11.33 -5.81 -9.16
C HIS A 100 -9.88 -5.72 -9.67
N TYR A 101 -9.70 -5.72 -10.98
CA TYR A 101 -8.42 -5.43 -11.61
C TYR A 101 -8.08 -3.93 -11.50
N THR A 102 -6.89 -3.61 -10.97
CA THR A 102 -6.36 -2.24 -10.90
C THR A 102 -6.02 -1.76 -12.31
N GLY A 103 -6.38 -0.52 -12.66
CA GLY A 103 -6.13 0.02 -14.01
C GLY A 103 -7.18 -0.36 -15.07
N ALA A 104 -8.28 -1.02 -14.69
CA ALA A 104 -9.37 -1.39 -15.59
C ALA A 104 -10.22 -0.21 -16.14
N ASN A 105 -9.85 1.05 -15.85
CA ASN A 105 -10.57 2.28 -16.20
C ASN A 105 -12.10 2.20 -15.99
N LYS A 106 -12.53 1.56 -14.89
CA LYS A 106 -13.97 1.39 -14.61
C LYS A 106 -14.56 2.70 -14.09
N PRO A 107 -15.68 3.20 -14.68
CA PRO A 107 -16.34 4.41 -14.22
C PRO A 107 -17.04 4.21 -12.86
N VAL A 108 -17.35 2.95 -12.51
CA VAL A 108 -17.97 2.55 -11.24
C VAL A 108 -17.22 1.34 -10.71
N VAL A 109 -16.63 1.47 -9.52
CA VAL A 109 -16.22 0.32 -8.69
C VAL A 109 -17.39 0.00 -7.74
N PHE A 110 -17.65 -1.27 -7.42
CA PHE A 110 -18.81 -1.66 -6.61
C PHE A 110 -18.42 -1.88 -5.16
N GLY A 111 -18.68 -0.88 -4.30
CA GLY A 111 -18.44 -0.96 -2.86
C GLY A 111 -18.11 0.39 -2.22
N ARG A 112 -17.53 0.38 -1.02
CA ARG A 112 -17.03 1.56 -0.31
C ARG A 112 -15.97 2.33 -1.11
N TYR A 113 -15.18 1.66 -1.95
CA TYR A 113 -14.22 2.36 -2.81
C TYR A 113 -14.85 3.00 -4.05
N GLY A 114 -15.97 2.47 -4.53
CA GLY A 114 -16.77 3.06 -5.61
C GLY A 114 -17.17 4.51 -5.38
N TYR A 115 -17.57 4.83 -4.15
CA TYR A 115 -18.03 6.17 -3.79
C TYR A 115 -16.92 7.12 -3.33
N SER A 116 -15.71 6.60 -3.06
CA SER A 116 -14.64 7.41 -2.46
C SER A 116 -13.43 7.62 -3.37
N ASN A 117 -13.07 6.64 -4.23
CA ASN A 117 -11.71 6.58 -4.82
C ASN A 117 -11.57 5.92 -6.19
N VAL A 118 -12.55 6.10 -7.08
CA VAL A 118 -12.48 5.59 -8.48
C VAL A 118 -11.14 5.95 -9.16
N GLY A 119 -10.69 7.20 -9.03
CA GLY A 119 -9.42 7.68 -9.60
C GLY A 119 -8.14 7.28 -8.85
N ALA A 120 -8.19 6.32 -7.93
CA ALA A 120 -7.02 5.74 -7.28
C ALA A 120 -6.94 4.21 -7.46
N ILE A 121 -8.09 3.52 -7.53
CA ILE A 121 -8.15 2.12 -7.99
C ILE A 121 -7.83 1.98 -9.49
N ASN A 122 -8.15 2.99 -10.29
CA ASN A 122 -7.80 2.99 -11.72
C ASN A 122 -6.34 3.41 -12.00
N LEU A 123 -5.52 3.72 -10.98
CA LEU A 123 -4.12 4.10 -11.16
C LEU A 123 -3.17 3.05 -10.57
N LEU A 124 -2.52 2.28 -11.44
CA LEU A 124 -1.37 1.46 -11.05
C LEU A 124 -0.24 2.38 -10.56
N HIS A 125 0.37 2.04 -9.43
CA HIS A 125 1.42 2.87 -8.82
C HIS A 125 2.28 2.09 -7.84
N VAL A 126 3.46 2.64 -7.56
CA VAL A 126 4.33 2.27 -6.45
C VAL A 126 4.14 3.29 -5.33
N SER A 127 3.78 2.85 -4.11
CA SER A 127 3.77 3.74 -2.94
C SER A 127 5.18 3.92 -2.40
N LEU A 128 5.64 5.17 -2.25
CA LEU A 128 6.96 5.46 -1.69
C LEU A 128 6.94 5.75 -0.18
N PHE A 129 5.84 6.29 0.33
CA PHE A 129 5.82 6.86 1.68
C PHE A 129 4.42 6.73 2.32
N PRO A 130 4.30 6.63 3.66
CA PRO A 130 3.02 6.63 4.35
C PRO A 130 2.17 7.86 4.01
N ASN A 131 0.86 7.71 4.02
CA ASN A 131 -0.04 8.86 3.91
C ASN A 131 0.25 9.82 5.07
N PHE A 132 0.49 11.08 4.74
CA PHE A 132 0.88 12.12 5.69
C PHE A 132 -0.13 13.26 5.72
N GLN A 133 -0.22 13.95 6.84
CA GLN A 133 -1.14 15.05 7.09
C GLN A 133 -0.35 16.34 7.23
N ALA A 134 -0.57 17.29 6.33
CA ALA A 134 0.10 18.59 6.32
C ALA A 134 -0.91 19.74 6.22
N GLU A 135 -0.51 20.95 6.58
CA GLU A 135 -1.36 22.14 6.41
C GLU A 135 -1.54 22.46 4.92
N PRO A 136 -2.75 22.83 4.45
CA PRO A 136 -3.01 23.05 3.02
C PRO A 136 -2.13 24.12 2.37
N GLY A 137 -1.67 25.12 3.14
CA GLY A 137 -0.77 26.17 2.67
C GLY A 137 0.66 25.69 2.38
N ARG A 138 1.12 24.64 3.07
CA ARG A 138 2.48 24.09 2.92
C ARG A 138 2.62 23.13 1.73
N PHE A 139 1.50 22.70 1.14
CA PHE A 139 1.48 21.70 0.07
C PHE A 139 2.26 22.11 -1.19
N GLY A 140 2.23 23.41 -1.55
CA GLY A 140 3.04 23.95 -2.66
C GLY A 140 4.53 24.07 -2.32
N GLN A 141 4.86 24.49 -1.10
CA GLN A 141 6.25 24.60 -0.63
C GLN A 141 6.92 23.22 -0.54
N LEU A 142 6.18 22.20 -0.07
CA LEU A 142 6.63 20.81 -0.06
C LEU A 142 6.92 20.32 -1.49
N HIS A 143 6.04 20.62 -2.45
CA HIS A 143 6.28 20.31 -3.87
C HIS A 143 7.58 20.95 -4.38
N GLU A 144 7.77 22.25 -4.21
CA GLU A 144 9.00 22.96 -4.64
C GLU A 144 10.27 22.44 -3.94
N SER A 145 10.15 21.96 -2.71
CA SER A 145 11.27 21.33 -2.00
C SER A 145 11.58 19.94 -2.57
N LEU A 146 10.57 19.10 -2.79
CA LEU A 146 10.73 17.79 -3.44
C LEU A 146 11.31 17.91 -4.86
N VAL A 147 10.88 18.88 -5.67
CA VAL A 147 11.44 19.15 -7.01
C VAL A 147 12.94 19.45 -6.96
N ARG A 148 13.43 20.12 -5.92
CA ARG A 148 14.87 20.37 -5.72
C ARG A 148 15.58 19.12 -5.18
N SER A 149 14.97 18.43 -4.22
CA SER A 149 15.57 17.28 -3.54
C SER A 149 15.68 16.03 -4.41
N VAL A 150 14.72 15.76 -5.31
CA VAL A 150 14.79 14.64 -6.27
C VAL A 150 16.05 14.72 -7.15
N LYS A 151 16.52 15.94 -7.50
CA LYS A 151 17.75 16.12 -8.28
C LYS A 151 19.03 15.68 -7.55
N LEU A 152 18.96 15.55 -6.22
CA LEU A 152 20.06 15.04 -5.38
C LEU A 152 20.00 13.51 -5.21
N CYS A 153 18.94 12.86 -5.71
CA CYS A 153 18.77 11.41 -5.75
C CYS A 153 18.64 10.95 -7.22
N PRO A 154 19.70 11.08 -8.05
CA PRO A 154 19.65 10.62 -9.44
C PRO A 154 19.47 9.10 -9.50
N PRO A 155 18.71 8.58 -10.48
CA PRO A 155 18.60 7.14 -10.70
C PRO A 155 19.93 6.52 -11.17
N PRO A 156 20.20 5.26 -10.78
CA PRO A 156 21.28 4.45 -11.37
C PRO A 156 21.15 4.32 -12.89
N GLN A 157 22.27 4.35 -13.62
CA GLN A 157 22.28 4.37 -15.10
C GLN A 157 21.76 3.08 -15.74
N ASP A 158 21.93 1.94 -15.06
CA ASP A 158 21.41 0.63 -15.45
C ASP A 158 19.87 0.53 -15.35
N MET A 159 19.25 1.38 -14.53
CA MET A 159 17.80 1.52 -14.44
C MET A 159 17.22 2.51 -15.46
N MET A 160 18.06 3.20 -16.25
CA MET A 160 17.62 4.24 -17.18
C MET A 160 17.27 3.67 -18.55
N MET A 161 16.07 3.96 -19.04
CA MET A 161 15.62 3.62 -20.39
C MET A 161 15.01 4.82 -21.10
N GLU A 162 15.01 4.80 -22.44
CA GLU A 162 14.15 5.68 -23.22
C GLU A 162 12.75 5.06 -23.31
N LYS A 163 11.70 5.80 -22.90
CA LYS A 163 10.33 5.29 -22.93
C LYS A 163 9.93 4.92 -24.34
N GLN A 164 9.46 3.68 -24.55
CA GLN A 164 9.06 3.21 -25.88
C GLN A 164 7.98 4.12 -26.47
N THR A 165 8.34 4.81 -27.54
CA THR A 165 7.46 5.77 -28.23
C THR A 165 6.33 5.04 -28.95
N SER A 166 5.10 5.54 -28.79
CA SER A 166 3.97 5.02 -29.56
C SER A 166 4.17 5.29 -31.05
N THR A 167 3.46 4.56 -31.91
CA THR A 167 3.50 4.80 -33.36
C THR A 167 3.14 6.25 -33.71
N LEU A 168 2.24 6.87 -32.93
CA LEU A 168 1.86 8.27 -33.08
C LEU A 168 3.03 9.21 -32.70
N ASP A 169 3.71 8.97 -31.58
CA ASP A 169 4.85 9.80 -31.14
C ASP A 169 6.01 9.77 -32.14
N LYS A 170 6.25 8.59 -32.74
CA LYS A 170 7.22 8.40 -33.84
C LYS A 170 6.83 9.21 -35.08
N MET A 171 5.54 9.22 -35.44
CA MET A 171 5.04 10.05 -36.54
C MET A 171 5.12 11.55 -36.23
N LEU A 172 4.92 11.95 -34.98
CA LEU A 172 5.04 13.32 -34.49
C LEU A 172 6.49 13.78 -34.25
N LYS A 173 7.49 12.89 -34.40
CA LYS A 173 8.91 13.13 -34.12
C LYS A 173 9.17 13.67 -32.71
N LEU A 174 8.36 13.26 -31.74
CA LEU A 174 8.56 13.65 -30.34
C LEU A 174 9.85 12.99 -29.81
N LYS A 175 10.67 13.78 -29.09
CA LYS A 175 11.86 13.24 -28.42
C LYS A 175 11.42 12.20 -27.39
N GLN A 176 12.15 11.09 -27.31
CA GLN A 176 11.87 10.06 -26.30
C GLN A 176 12.14 10.67 -24.92
N LYS A 177 11.15 10.61 -24.02
CA LYS A 177 11.35 11.03 -22.63
C LYS A 177 12.10 9.90 -21.91
N PRO A 178 13.22 10.18 -21.24
CA PRO A 178 13.89 9.18 -20.43
C PRO A 178 13.02 8.82 -19.21
N CYS A 179 13.00 7.55 -18.85
CA CYS A 179 12.28 7.03 -17.70
C CYS A 179 13.14 6.02 -16.93
N ILE A 180 12.75 5.77 -15.69
CA ILE A 180 13.34 4.76 -14.83
C ILE A 180 12.54 3.48 -15.01
N SER A 181 13.23 2.39 -15.28
CA SER A 181 12.64 1.05 -15.39
C SER A 181 12.92 0.28 -14.12
N LEU A 182 11.85 -0.09 -13.40
CA LEU A 182 11.94 -0.93 -12.21
C LEU A 182 11.58 -2.36 -12.63
N ARG A 183 12.51 -3.32 -12.50
CA ARG A 183 12.18 -4.74 -12.74
C ARG A 183 11.09 -5.20 -11.77
N THR A 184 10.31 -6.21 -12.16
CA THR A 184 9.36 -6.87 -11.25
C THR A 184 9.73 -8.33 -11.07
N ASN A 185 9.41 -8.89 -9.91
CA ASN A 185 9.51 -10.32 -9.66
C ASN A 185 8.24 -11.02 -10.21
N SER A 186 8.40 -12.23 -10.77
CA SER A 186 7.27 -13.04 -11.27
C SER A 186 6.38 -13.57 -10.13
N HIS A 187 6.87 -13.55 -8.89
CA HIS A 187 6.09 -13.95 -7.72
C HIS A 187 5.06 -12.91 -7.29
N LEU A 188 3.80 -13.35 -7.20
CA LEU A 188 2.72 -12.56 -6.60
C LEU A 188 2.80 -12.58 -5.07
N ARG A 189 2.19 -11.58 -4.45
CA ARG A 189 2.06 -11.46 -3.00
C ARG A 189 0.65 -11.08 -2.60
N CYS A 190 0.21 -11.60 -1.45
CA CYS A 190 -1.12 -11.33 -0.91
C CYS A 190 -1.04 -10.53 0.39
N TYR A 191 -1.84 -9.47 0.49
CA TYR A 191 -1.90 -8.55 1.63
C TYR A 191 -3.36 -8.31 2.05
N MET A 192 -3.60 -7.94 3.31
CA MET A 192 -4.94 -7.61 3.81
C MET A 192 -4.91 -6.33 4.64
N SER A 193 -5.84 -5.42 4.37
CA SER A 193 -6.06 -4.22 5.18
C SER A 193 -6.64 -4.60 6.53
N THR A 194 -5.91 -4.26 7.60
CA THR A 194 -6.39 -4.39 8.99
C THR A 194 -7.61 -3.51 9.26
N LYS A 195 -7.76 -2.40 8.51
CA LYS A 195 -8.81 -1.39 8.68
C LYS A 195 -10.10 -1.72 7.94
N SER A 196 -10.02 -2.19 6.69
CA SER A 196 -11.21 -2.47 5.86
C SER A 196 -11.52 -3.97 5.75
N GLY A 197 -10.52 -4.83 5.89
CA GLY A 197 -10.61 -6.24 5.52
C GLY A 197 -10.47 -6.52 4.03
N SER A 198 -10.22 -5.51 3.18
CA SER A 198 -9.88 -5.67 1.76
C SER A 198 -8.61 -6.50 1.59
N ILE A 199 -8.55 -7.26 0.51
CA ILE A 199 -7.41 -8.07 0.10
C ILE A 199 -6.75 -7.43 -1.12
N PHE A 200 -5.43 -7.51 -1.19
CA PHE A 200 -4.63 -6.92 -2.25
C PHE A 200 -3.65 -7.97 -2.75
N VAL A 201 -3.62 -8.16 -4.06
CA VAL A 201 -2.61 -8.99 -4.72
C VAL A 201 -1.73 -8.06 -5.55
N ALA A 202 -0.42 -8.17 -5.36
CA ALA A 202 0.57 -7.27 -5.95
C ALA A 202 1.74 -8.03 -6.58
N LEU A 203 2.40 -7.36 -7.53
CA LEU A 203 3.71 -7.73 -8.05
C LEU A 203 4.77 -6.94 -7.29
N ASP A 204 5.70 -7.64 -6.63
CA ASP A 204 6.84 -7.01 -5.96
C ASP A 204 7.85 -6.51 -7.02
N ILE A 205 8.40 -5.31 -6.79
CA ILE A 205 9.47 -4.72 -7.61
C ILE A 205 10.84 -5.23 -7.16
N ASN A 206 10.96 -5.53 -5.87
CA ASN A 206 12.21 -5.97 -5.28
C ASN A 206 11.93 -7.07 -4.26
N ASP A 207 12.86 -8.01 -4.15
CA ASP A 207 12.89 -8.90 -3.01
C ASP A 207 13.23 -8.16 -1.73
N THR A 208 12.92 -8.78 -0.59
CA THR A 208 13.19 -8.15 0.70
C THR A 208 14.70 -8.09 0.88
N PRO A 209 15.28 -6.92 1.24
CA PRO A 209 16.67 -6.92 1.72
C PRO A 209 16.80 -7.94 2.85
N GLN A 210 17.80 -8.82 2.80
CA GLN A 210 18.18 -9.60 3.98
C GLN A 210 19.27 -8.86 4.75
N PRO A 211 19.26 -8.86 6.09
CA PRO A 211 20.32 -8.26 6.88
C PRO A 211 21.70 -8.80 6.45
N GLY A 212 22.62 -7.89 6.14
CA GLY A 212 23.98 -8.24 5.67
C GLY A 212 24.12 -8.61 4.18
N SER A 213 23.04 -8.58 3.38
CA SER A 213 23.12 -8.70 1.92
C SER A 213 23.29 -7.34 1.24
N MET A 214 23.94 -7.31 0.06
CA MET A 214 23.88 -6.14 -0.83
C MET A 214 22.46 -5.96 -1.35
N PHE A 215 21.97 -4.73 -1.34
CA PHE A 215 20.64 -4.41 -1.84
C PHE A 215 20.64 -4.34 -3.37
N LEU A 216 19.49 -4.61 -3.99
CA LEU A 216 19.29 -4.38 -5.42
C LEU A 216 19.25 -2.87 -5.68
N ALA A 217 19.77 -2.43 -6.84
CA ALA A 217 19.83 -1.01 -7.21
C ALA A 217 18.45 -0.33 -7.17
N GLU A 218 17.40 -1.04 -7.59
CA GLU A 218 16.01 -0.59 -7.49
C GLU A 218 15.59 -0.34 -6.04
N TYR A 219 16.00 -1.21 -5.12
CA TYR A 219 15.67 -1.05 -3.70
C TYR A 219 16.39 0.15 -3.09
N GLU A 220 17.69 0.29 -3.34
CA GLU A 220 18.47 1.43 -2.85
C GLU A 220 17.92 2.75 -3.37
N TYR A 221 17.60 2.82 -4.67
CA TYR A 221 17.03 4.01 -5.28
C TYR A 221 15.68 4.39 -4.65
N LEU A 222 14.73 3.46 -4.57
CA LEU A 222 13.41 3.72 -3.99
C LEU A 222 13.49 4.03 -2.49
N ARG A 223 14.43 3.44 -1.76
CA ARG A 223 14.71 3.73 -0.35
C ARG A 223 15.31 5.11 -0.15
N ASN A 224 16.24 5.53 -1.00
CA ASN A 224 16.80 6.87 -1.00
C ASN A 224 15.72 7.93 -1.30
N LEU A 225 14.81 7.68 -2.25
CA LEU A 225 13.63 8.52 -2.46
C LEU A 225 12.75 8.58 -1.20
N SER A 226 12.44 7.45 -0.57
CA SER A 226 11.62 7.39 0.64
C SER A 226 12.23 8.15 1.82
N LYS A 227 13.55 8.08 1.98
CA LYS A 227 14.33 8.83 2.99
C LYS A 227 14.35 10.33 2.72
N MET A 228 14.54 10.71 1.46
CA MET A 228 14.47 12.10 1.01
C MET A 228 13.08 12.69 1.27
N ILE A 229 12.02 11.94 0.91
CA ILE A 229 10.63 12.31 1.19
C ILE A 229 10.40 12.49 2.68
N GLU A 230 10.88 11.57 3.52
CA GLU A 230 10.72 11.66 4.98
C GLU A 230 11.29 12.98 5.52
N GLY A 231 12.53 13.32 5.16
CA GLY A 231 13.17 14.56 5.57
C GLY A 231 12.44 15.82 5.09
N GLN A 232 11.89 15.82 3.87
CA GLN A 232 11.05 16.93 3.39
C GLN A 232 9.73 17.01 4.16
N VAL A 233 9.02 15.89 4.35
CA VAL A 233 7.74 15.86 5.08
C VAL A 233 7.92 16.32 6.53
N GLN A 234 9.00 15.91 7.22
CA GLN A 234 9.37 16.39 8.55
C GLN A 234 9.62 17.91 8.57
N THR A 235 10.40 18.43 7.60
CA THR A 235 10.72 19.86 7.47
C THR A 235 9.47 20.74 7.39
N PHE A 236 8.36 20.23 6.85
CA PHE A 236 7.09 20.94 6.73
C PHE A 236 6.04 20.56 7.81
N ASP A 237 6.45 20.02 8.96
CA ASP A 237 5.58 19.54 10.06
C ASP A 237 4.52 18.49 9.63
N GLY A 238 4.82 17.72 8.57
CA GLY A 238 3.94 16.67 8.08
C GLY A 238 3.83 15.50 9.04
N LYS A 239 2.61 15.15 9.45
CA LYS A 239 2.34 14.06 10.39
C LYS A 239 2.07 12.76 9.65
N TYR A 240 2.93 11.77 9.84
CA TYR A 240 2.83 10.44 9.25
C TYR A 240 3.10 9.37 10.33
N ASP A 241 2.80 8.12 10.03
CA ASP A 241 3.15 6.98 10.89
C ASP A 241 3.52 5.79 10.00
N TRP A 242 4.77 5.35 10.09
CA TRP A 242 5.26 4.17 9.38
C TRP A 242 4.44 2.92 9.70
N LYS A 243 3.82 2.80 10.88
CA LYS A 243 2.94 1.67 11.24
C LYS A 243 1.68 1.55 10.37
N THR A 244 1.35 2.58 9.58
CA THR A 244 0.27 2.50 8.58
C THR A 244 0.66 1.73 7.32
N ILE A 245 1.96 1.62 7.03
CA ILE A 245 2.53 0.76 5.99
C ILE A 245 3.12 -0.50 6.65
N VAL A 246 4.06 -0.33 7.58
CA VAL A 246 4.93 -1.39 8.09
C VAL A 246 4.64 -1.71 9.56
N TYR A 247 4.00 -2.86 9.81
CA TYR A 247 3.79 -3.40 11.15
C TYR A 247 4.98 -4.29 11.57
N ASN A 248 5.57 -4.01 12.74
CA ASN A 248 6.64 -4.80 13.39
C ASN A 248 7.82 -5.22 12.49
N SER A 249 8.22 -4.38 11.52
CA SER A 249 9.49 -4.60 10.80
C SER A 249 10.69 -4.17 11.65
N GLU A 250 11.82 -4.82 11.41
CA GLU A 250 13.13 -4.25 11.69
C GLU A 250 13.32 -2.89 10.98
N ARG A 251 14.22 -2.06 11.51
CA ARG A 251 14.67 -0.81 10.89
C ARG A 251 16.14 -0.98 10.53
N LEU A 252 16.55 -0.42 9.39
CA LEU A 252 17.96 -0.37 9.01
C LEU A 252 18.63 0.87 9.61
N ASP A 253 19.95 0.99 9.43
CA ASP A 253 20.81 2.04 9.99
C ASP A 253 20.39 3.48 9.58
N ASP A 254 19.67 3.62 8.47
CA ASP A 254 19.10 4.90 8.04
C ASP A 254 17.84 5.33 8.81
N GLY A 255 17.39 4.52 9.77
CA GLY A 255 16.21 4.74 10.59
C GLY A 255 14.88 4.33 9.94
N LEU A 256 14.86 4.01 8.64
CA LEU A 256 13.65 3.62 7.94
C LEU A 256 13.30 2.14 8.21
N PRO A 257 12.00 1.78 8.27
CA PRO A 257 11.60 0.37 8.35
C PRO A 257 12.03 -0.43 7.11
N MET A 258 12.19 -1.73 7.26
CA MET A 258 12.28 -2.67 6.13
C MET A 258 10.88 -2.89 5.55
N PHE A 259 10.66 -2.42 4.33
CA PHE A 259 9.45 -2.67 3.55
C PHE A 259 9.82 -2.98 2.09
N LYS A 260 8.87 -3.52 1.34
CA LYS A 260 9.03 -3.93 -0.07
C LYS A 260 8.20 -3.02 -0.95
N TYR A 261 8.75 -2.61 -2.09
CA TYR A 261 8.01 -1.84 -3.08
C TYR A 261 7.28 -2.81 -4.02
N HIS A 262 6.05 -2.47 -4.37
CA HIS A 262 5.21 -3.30 -5.22
C HIS A 262 4.15 -2.48 -5.96
N VAL A 263 3.50 -3.10 -6.94
CA VAL A 263 2.30 -2.58 -7.60
C VAL A 263 1.12 -3.51 -7.31
N THR A 264 0.06 -2.99 -6.68
CA THR A 264 -1.20 -3.73 -6.52
C THR A 264 -1.88 -3.90 -7.89
N VAL A 265 -2.05 -5.14 -8.35
CA VAL A 265 -2.70 -5.47 -9.63
C VAL A 265 -4.15 -5.92 -9.47
N LEU A 266 -4.51 -6.47 -8.30
CA LEU A 266 -5.85 -7.01 -8.03
C LEU A 266 -6.29 -6.67 -6.60
N LEU A 267 -7.53 -6.18 -6.48
CA LEU A 267 -8.18 -5.79 -5.24
C LEU A 267 -9.41 -6.68 -4.97
N GLY A 268 -9.44 -7.35 -3.83
CA GLY A 268 -10.62 -7.99 -3.27
C GLY A 268 -11.31 -7.06 -2.27
N GLU A 269 -12.42 -6.41 -2.65
CA GLU A 269 -13.23 -5.57 -1.76
C GLU A 269 -14.27 -6.42 -1.00
N VAL A 270 -14.31 -6.31 0.32
CA VAL A 270 -15.25 -7.09 1.16
C VAL A 270 -16.67 -6.54 1.07
N HIS A 271 -17.66 -7.40 0.79
CA HIS A 271 -19.06 -6.97 0.64
C HIS A 271 -19.66 -6.40 1.94
N MET A 272 -19.31 -6.99 3.09
CA MET A 272 -19.72 -6.51 4.41
C MET A 272 -18.59 -6.70 5.41
N TYR A 273 -18.27 -5.68 6.21
CA TYR A 273 -17.15 -5.71 7.16
C TYR A 273 -17.20 -6.89 8.16
N LYS A 274 -18.41 -7.32 8.57
CA LYS A 274 -18.63 -8.51 9.43
C LYS A 274 -18.21 -9.85 8.79
N HIS A 275 -17.96 -9.86 7.47
CA HIS A 275 -17.53 -11.03 6.70
C HIS A 275 -16.05 -10.96 6.28
N ARG A 276 -15.28 -9.99 6.80
CA ARG A 276 -13.82 -9.94 6.62
C ARG A 276 -13.16 -11.24 7.06
N MET A 277 -12.11 -11.67 6.37
CA MET A 277 -11.36 -12.85 6.79
C MET A 277 -10.70 -12.65 8.16
N ASN A 278 -10.56 -13.76 8.89
CA ASN A 278 -9.67 -13.83 10.05
C ASN A 278 -8.24 -14.16 9.59
N SER A 279 -7.25 -14.01 10.47
CA SER A 279 -5.83 -14.24 10.16
C SER A 279 -5.48 -15.71 9.86
N LYS A 280 -6.38 -16.68 10.07
CA LYS A 280 -6.19 -18.08 9.65
C LYS A 280 -6.60 -18.26 8.19
N HIS A 281 -7.81 -17.85 7.83
CA HIS A 281 -8.30 -17.91 6.44
C HIS A 281 -7.46 -17.03 5.51
N PHE A 282 -7.03 -15.85 5.97
CA PHE A 282 -6.15 -14.99 5.17
C PHE A 282 -4.77 -15.64 4.92
N ARG A 283 -4.19 -16.38 5.89
CA ARG A 283 -2.93 -17.12 5.65
C ARG A 283 -3.08 -18.22 4.61
N GLN A 284 -4.21 -18.92 4.60
CA GLN A 284 -4.52 -19.92 3.57
C GLN A 284 -4.62 -19.27 2.19
N LEU A 285 -5.36 -18.17 2.08
CA LEU A 285 -5.46 -17.40 0.85
C LEU A 285 -4.10 -16.85 0.40
N ARG A 286 -3.26 -16.40 1.33
CA ARG A 286 -1.91 -15.94 1.02
C ARG A 286 -1.06 -17.04 0.40
N SER A 287 -1.01 -18.24 0.99
CA SER A 287 -0.30 -19.39 0.41
C SER A 287 -0.79 -19.63 -1.01
N ILE A 288 -2.10 -19.81 -1.21
CA ILE A 288 -2.69 -20.04 -2.54
C ILE A 288 -2.27 -18.96 -3.54
N VAL A 289 -2.23 -17.68 -3.17
CA VAL A 289 -1.81 -16.61 -4.08
C VAL A 289 -0.31 -16.61 -4.36
N GLU A 290 0.52 -16.93 -3.37
CA GLU A 290 1.98 -16.95 -3.48
C GLU A 290 2.49 -18.23 -4.17
N ASP A 291 1.71 -19.32 -4.14
CA ASP A 291 1.96 -20.61 -4.78
C ASP A 291 1.50 -20.67 -6.26
N ILE A 292 0.76 -19.67 -6.77
CA ILE A 292 0.33 -19.61 -8.18
C ILE A 292 1.48 -19.13 -9.06
N ASP A 293 1.92 -20.00 -9.98
CA ASP A 293 2.82 -19.61 -11.05
C ASP A 293 2.11 -18.69 -12.06
N VAL A 294 2.64 -17.50 -12.25
CA VAL A 294 2.20 -16.53 -13.25
C VAL A 294 3.32 -16.09 -14.19
N THR A 295 4.44 -16.82 -14.21
CA THR A 295 5.65 -16.50 -14.99
C THR A 295 5.33 -16.33 -16.48
N ASP A 296 4.48 -17.18 -17.06
CA ASP A 296 4.02 -17.09 -18.45
C ASP A 296 3.18 -15.82 -18.77
N PHE A 297 2.53 -15.24 -17.77
CA PHE A 297 1.72 -14.03 -17.94
C PHE A 297 2.50 -12.75 -17.63
N VAL A 298 3.29 -12.78 -16.57
CA VAL A 298 4.02 -11.61 -16.05
C VAL A 298 5.35 -11.43 -16.78
N GLY A 299 6.09 -12.51 -17.07
CA GLY A 299 7.37 -12.49 -17.77
C GLY A 299 8.33 -11.43 -17.23
N GLU A 300 9.05 -10.77 -18.14
CA GLU A 300 9.91 -9.62 -17.85
C GLU A 300 9.13 -8.29 -17.88
N ILE A 301 8.05 -8.16 -17.09
CA ILE A 301 7.37 -6.87 -16.92
C ILE A 301 8.26 -5.91 -16.13
N THR A 302 8.39 -4.69 -16.64
CA THR A 302 9.00 -3.56 -15.95
C THR A 302 7.96 -2.49 -15.60
N VAL A 303 8.17 -1.83 -14.45
CA VAL A 303 7.40 -0.68 -14.00
C VAL A 303 8.15 0.58 -14.40
N ASP A 304 7.86 1.05 -15.61
CA ASP A 304 8.50 2.23 -16.21
C ASP A 304 7.83 3.53 -15.72
N VAL A 305 8.63 4.39 -15.06
CA VAL A 305 8.15 5.61 -14.38
C VAL A 305 9.06 6.80 -14.69
N ASP A 306 8.46 7.96 -14.98
CA ASP A 306 9.16 9.19 -15.34
C ASP A 306 8.98 10.31 -14.30
N THR A 307 7.99 10.16 -13.42
CA THR A 307 7.52 11.17 -12.48
C THR A 307 7.24 10.57 -11.11
N MET A 308 7.40 11.37 -10.05
CA MET A 308 6.83 11.16 -8.73
C MET A 308 5.64 12.09 -8.55
N ARG A 309 4.51 11.57 -8.09
CA ARG A 309 3.27 12.33 -7.95
C ARG A 309 2.97 12.60 -6.48
N LEU A 310 2.94 13.89 -6.12
CA LEU A 310 2.40 14.38 -4.85
C LEU A 310 0.92 14.70 -5.02
N ARG A 311 0.03 13.95 -4.36
CA ARG A 311 -1.43 14.16 -4.44
C ARG A 311 -2.08 14.26 -3.07
N ASN A 312 -3.20 14.96 -2.99
CA ASN A 312 -3.99 15.07 -1.77
C ASN A 312 -5.47 14.74 -1.96
N ILE A 313 -6.19 14.52 -0.85
CA ILE A 313 -7.62 14.17 -0.85
C ILE A 313 -8.54 15.28 -1.39
N ALA A 314 -8.05 16.52 -1.46
CA ALA A 314 -8.78 17.66 -2.03
C ALA A 314 -8.63 17.75 -3.57
N GLY A 315 -8.05 16.74 -4.21
CA GLY A 315 -7.90 16.65 -5.67
C GLY A 315 -6.72 17.41 -6.26
N ARG A 316 -5.91 18.11 -5.44
CA ARG A 316 -4.67 18.72 -5.95
C ARG A 316 -3.63 17.63 -6.17
N SER A 317 -2.94 17.71 -7.31
CA SER A 317 -1.85 16.82 -7.70
C SER A 317 -0.73 17.66 -8.32
N PHE A 318 0.51 17.30 -8.02
CA PHE A 318 1.70 17.82 -8.66
C PHE A 318 2.58 16.65 -9.09
N ASP A 319 3.14 16.75 -10.29
CA ASP A 319 4.05 15.77 -10.85
C ASP A 319 5.47 16.34 -10.84
N ILE A 320 6.42 15.53 -10.40
CA ILE A 320 7.82 15.89 -10.18
C ILE A 320 8.65 14.96 -11.06
N ASP A 321 9.33 15.48 -12.08
CA ASP A 321 10.16 14.65 -12.95
C ASP A 321 11.30 13.98 -12.17
N LEU A 322 11.43 12.66 -12.33
CA LEU A 322 12.49 11.86 -11.72
C LEU A 322 13.81 11.95 -12.50
N VAL A 323 13.71 12.25 -13.79
CA VAL A 323 14.83 12.42 -14.69
C VAL A 323 14.82 13.86 -15.22
N ASN A 324 15.90 14.60 -15.00
CA ASN A 324 16.06 15.90 -15.63
C ASN A 324 16.43 15.70 -17.11
N SER A 325 15.57 16.16 -18.01
CA SER A 325 15.83 16.33 -19.45
C SER A 325 16.42 17.69 -19.77
#